data_AF-A0A850BBT2-F1
#
_entry.id   AF-A0A850BBT2-F1
#
_cell.length_a   1.000
_cell.length_b   1.000
_cell.length_c   1.000
_cell.angle_alpha   90.00
_cell.angle_beta   90.00
_cell.angle_gamma   90.00
#
_symmetry.space_group_name_H-M   'P 1'
#
loop_
_entity.id
_entity.type
_entity.pdbx_description
1 polymer ?
#
loop_
_entity_poly.entity_id
_entity_poly.type
_entity_poly.pdbx_seq_one_letter_code
_entity_poly.pdbx_strand_id
1 'polypeptide(L)'
;MYRPVTAHQQWLTAAVASLNGVAGTIHVERNKDLYLTAAVNIPPPVIAVVGHVVRGKGMAGLAQVRKVPVQTCDLQNDSSGDIRPGAKAVDAQAAIAVPVLDAEQNVVAVVGFAWGRPGELDSPLQKLINNKVSEFGALLQSGGPGEIDDSLSMPPPIDRADEPSGRS
;
A
#
# COMPACT_ATOMS: atom_id res chain seq x y z
N MET A 1 -3.65 -4.46 15.02
CA MET A 1 -2.95 -3.17 15.20
C MET A 1 -1.91 -3.05 14.10
N TYR A 2 -1.88 -1.96 13.34
CA TYR A 2 -0.84 -1.76 12.32
C TYR A 2 0.52 -1.63 13.01
N ARG A 3 1.51 -2.43 12.57
CA ARG A 3 2.88 -2.38 13.07
C ARG A 3 3.81 -2.23 11.87
N PRO A 4 4.55 -1.11 11.76
CA PRO A 4 5.43 -0.89 10.63
C PRO A 4 6.62 -1.85 10.64
N VAL A 5 7.05 -2.25 9.46
CA VAL A 5 8.35 -2.94 9.28
C VAL A 5 9.43 -1.87 9.25
N THR A 6 10.37 -1.92 10.19
CA THR A 6 11.36 -0.83 10.39
C THR A 6 12.15 -0.51 9.13
N ALA A 7 12.64 -1.52 8.40
CA ALA A 7 13.37 -1.31 7.15
C ALA A 7 12.50 -0.63 6.07
N HIS A 8 11.23 -1.03 5.95
CA HIS A 8 10.31 -0.43 4.99
C HIS A 8 10.01 1.02 5.37
N GLN A 9 9.83 1.30 6.66
CA GLN A 9 9.56 2.65 7.16
C GLN A 9 10.74 3.60 6.92
N GLN A 10 11.96 3.15 7.20
CA GLN A 10 13.18 3.93 6.96
C GLN A 10 13.35 4.24 5.47
N TRP A 11 13.21 3.23 4.62
CA TRP A 11 13.30 3.39 3.18
C TRP A 11 12.21 4.36 2.65
N LEU A 12 10.96 4.18 3.07
CA LEU A 12 9.84 5.03 2.64
C LEU A 12 10.06 6.49 3.02
N THR A 13 10.52 6.73 4.25
CA THR A 13 10.81 8.09 4.75
C THR A 13 11.86 8.77 3.90
N ALA A 14 12.96 8.07 3.57
CA ALA A 14 14.01 8.59 2.70
C ALA A 14 13.52 8.83 1.26
N ALA A 15 12.72 7.89 0.72
CA ALA A 15 12.17 8.00 -0.63
C ALA A 15 11.22 9.21 -0.76
N VAL A 16 10.27 9.36 0.16
CA VAL A 16 9.32 10.49 0.20
C VAL A 16 10.08 11.82 0.27
N ALA A 17 11.09 11.93 1.15
CA ALA A 17 11.90 13.13 1.24
C ALA A 17 12.67 13.43 -0.06
N SER A 18 13.29 12.43 -0.67
CA SER A 18 14.08 12.59 -1.90
C SER A 18 13.25 12.99 -3.12
N LEU A 19 11.96 12.62 -3.14
CA LEU A 19 11.01 12.94 -4.20
C LEU A 19 10.25 14.25 -3.93
N ASN A 20 10.57 14.96 -2.85
CA ASN A 20 9.81 16.11 -2.35
C ASN A 20 8.30 15.78 -2.17
N GLY A 21 8.00 14.54 -1.79
CA GLY A 21 6.65 14.09 -1.46
C GLY A 21 6.21 14.57 -0.08
N VAL A 22 4.90 14.63 0.13
CA VAL A 22 4.31 14.99 1.43
C VAL A 22 3.91 13.77 2.23
N ALA A 23 3.59 12.65 1.56
CA ALA A 23 3.18 11.41 2.19
C ALA A 23 3.50 10.19 1.31
N GLY A 24 3.48 9.00 1.91
CA GLY A 24 3.67 7.76 1.18
C GLY A 24 3.23 6.52 1.96
N THR A 25 3.08 5.41 1.25
CA THR A 25 2.67 4.11 1.80
C THR A 25 3.39 2.96 1.10
N ILE A 26 3.58 1.84 1.81
CA ILE A 26 4.04 0.59 1.21
C ILE A 26 3.07 -0.51 1.59
N HIS A 27 2.58 -1.20 0.57
CA HIS A 27 1.75 -2.38 0.71
C HIS A 27 2.50 -3.59 0.16
N VAL A 28 2.64 -4.63 0.97
CA VAL A 28 3.23 -5.89 0.53
C VAL A 28 2.11 -6.87 0.18
N GLU A 29 2.30 -7.61 -0.91
CA GLU A 29 1.36 -8.64 -1.33
C GLU A 29 1.42 -9.84 -0.40
N ARG A 30 0.26 -10.27 0.10
CA ARG A 30 0.09 -11.50 0.88
C ARG A 30 -1.24 -12.12 0.49
N ASN A 31 -1.22 -13.38 0.05
CA ASN A 31 -2.41 -14.10 -0.39
C ASN A 31 -3.24 -13.31 -1.42
N LYS A 32 -2.57 -12.67 -2.38
CA LYS A 32 -3.13 -11.80 -3.44
C LYS A 32 -3.62 -10.43 -2.99
N ASP A 33 -3.77 -10.19 -1.69
CA ASP A 33 -4.17 -8.89 -1.15
C ASP A 33 -2.97 -8.07 -0.70
N LEU A 34 -3.18 -6.78 -0.51
CA LEU A 34 -2.15 -5.80 -0.18
C LEU A 34 -2.27 -5.36 1.28
N TYR A 35 -1.20 -5.53 2.05
CA TYR A 35 -1.16 -5.18 3.47
C TYR A 35 -0.15 -4.07 3.74
N LEU A 36 -0.58 -3.04 4.46
CA LEU A 36 0.26 -1.89 4.78
C LEU A 36 1.42 -2.32 5.70
N THR A 37 2.64 -2.02 5.30
CA THR A 37 3.88 -2.31 6.05
C THR A 37 4.68 -1.06 6.42
N ALA A 38 4.46 0.07 5.74
CA ALA A 38 5.05 1.36 6.06
C ALA A 38 4.10 2.50 5.66
N ALA A 39 4.10 3.59 6.42
CA ALA A 39 3.31 4.78 6.15
C ALA A 39 4.05 6.03 6.63
N VAL A 40 4.08 7.07 5.81
CA VAL A 40 4.70 8.36 6.13
C VAL A 40 3.64 9.44 5.98
N ASN A 41 3.43 10.23 7.04
CA ASN A 41 2.48 11.35 7.08
C ASN A 41 1.05 10.98 6.67
N ILE A 42 0.59 9.78 7.04
CA ILE A 42 -0.78 9.32 6.83
C ILE A 42 -1.56 9.40 8.15
N PRO A 43 -2.72 10.11 8.20
CA PRO A 43 -3.52 10.19 9.42
C PRO A 43 -3.98 8.81 9.91
N PRO A 44 -4.07 8.56 11.23
CA PRO A 44 -4.50 7.27 11.77
C PRO A 44 -5.85 6.74 11.23
N PRO A 45 -6.88 7.56 10.99
CA PRO A 45 -8.12 7.10 10.37
C PRO A 45 -7.91 6.54 8.96
N VAL A 46 -6.98 7.13 8.19
CA VAL A 46 -6.64 6.67 6.84
C VAL A 46 -5.86 5.37 6.92
N ILE A 47 -4.90 5.25 7.84
CA ILE A 47 -4.15 3.99 8.09
C ILE A 47 -5.11 2.83 8.34
N ALA A 48 -6.17 3.03 9.13
CA ALA A 48 -7.17 2.00 9.39
C ALA A 48 -7.92 1.55 8.12
N VAL A 49 -8.15 2.47 7.18
CA VAL A 49 -8.85 2.19 5.91
C VAL A 49 -7.92 1.55 4.87
N VAL A 50 -6.67 2.01 4.78
CA VAL A 50 -5.70 1.53 3.78
C VAL A 50 -4.81 0.40 4.29
N GLY A 51 -5.03 -0.07 5.52
CA GLY A 51 -4.26 -1.14 6.14
C GLY A 51 -4.36 -2.46 5.39
N HIS A 52 -5.50 -2.72 4.75
CA HIS A 52 -5.76 -3.88 3.89
C HIS A 52 -6.47 -3.41 2.62
N VAL A 53 -5.91 -3.77 1.48
CA VAL A 53 -6.46 -3.46 0.16
C VAL A 53 -6.67 -4.77 -0.60
N VAL A 54 -7.93 -5.00 -0.98
CA VAL A 54 -8.31 -6.17 -1.78
C VAL A 54 -7.74 -6.03 -3.18
N ARG A 55 -7.29 -7.15 -3.75
CA ARG A 55 -6.79 -7.20 -5.14
C ARG A 55 -7.74 -6.51 -6.11
N GLY A 56 -7.19 -5.62 -6.95
CA GLY A 56 -7.95 -4.93 -8.00
C GLY A 56 -8.87 -3.81 -7.50
N LYS A 57 -8.89 -3.51 -6.19
CA LYS A 57 -9.70 -2.43 -5.62
C LYS A 57 -8.84 -1.22 -5.21
N GLY A 58 -9.33 -0.02 -5.54
CA GLY A 58 -8.62 1.24 -5.32
C GLY A 58 -7.32 1.37 -6.12
N MET A 59 -6.56 2.44 -5.88
CA MET A 59 -5.35 2.75 -6.66
C MET A 59 -4.29 1.65 -6.57
N ALA A 60 -4.03 1.15 -5.36
CA ALA A 60 -3.00 0.15 -5.12
C ALA A 60 -3.39 -1.21 -5.71
N GLY A 61 -4.64 -1.64 -5.53
CA GLY A 61 -5.14 -2.88 -6.12
C GLY A 61 -5.19 -2.83 -7.66
N LEU A 62 -5.51 -1.67 -8.24
CA LEU A 62 -5.50 -1.49 -9.70
C LEU A 62 -4.06 -1.56 -10.26
N ALA A 63 -3.11 -0.90 -9.61
CA ALA A 63 -1.69 -0.98 -9.97
C ALA A 63 -1.17 -2.43 -9.87
N GLN A 64 -1.60 -3.17 -8.85
CA GLN A 64 -1.27 -4.59 -8.67
C GLN A 64 -1.80 -5.47 -9.81
N VAL A 65 -3.05 -5.27 -10.24
CA VAL A 65 -3.64 -6.07 -11.33
C VAL A 65 -3.05 -5.70 -12.68
N ARG A 66 -2.87 -4.41 -12.96
CA ARG A 66 -2.37 -3.94 -14.25
C ARG A 66 -0.85 -4.07 -14.40
N LYS A 67 -0.11 -4.27 -13.30
CA LYS A 67 1.37 -4.29 -13.26
C LYS A 67 2.01 -3.02 -13.85
N VAL A 68 1.28 -1.91 -13.81
CA VAL A 68 1.74 -0.60 -14.27
C VAL A 68 1.42 0.46 -13.21
N PRO A 69 2.16 1.58 -13.18
CA PRO A 69 1.84 2.70 -12.32
C PRO A 69 0.43 3.24 -12.56
N VAL A 70 -0.25 3.66 -11.50
CA VAL A 70 -1.58 4.30 -11.55
C VAL A 70 -1.51 5.61 -10.77
N GLN A 71 -2.01 6.70 -11.36
CA GLN A 71 -1.98 8.04 -10.74
C GLN A 71 -3.37 8.65 -10.60
N THR A 72 -3.52 9.62 -9.69
CA THR A 72 -4.82 10.27 -9.42
C THR A 72 -5.46 10.95 -10.63
N CYS A 73 -4.69 11.43 -11.62
CA CYS A 73 -5.30 11.98 -12.85
C CYS A 73 -6.00 10.91 -13.69
N ASP A 74 -5.51 9.66 -13.68
CA ASP A 74 -6.16 8.54 -14.37
C ASP A 74 -7.52 8.21 -13.74
N LEU A 75 -7.70 8.58 -12.47
CA LEU A 75 -8.85 8.25 -11.63
C LEU A 75 -9.90 9.37 -11.56
N GLN A 76 -9.53 10.64 -11.75
CA GLN A 76 -10.50 11.73 -11.86
C GLN A 76 -11.42 11.57 -13.08
N ASN A 77 -10.99 10.84 -14.11
CA ASN A 77 -11.79 10.47 -15.27
C ASN A 77 -12.46 9.08 -15.13
N ASP A 78 -12.23 8.36 -14.03
CA ASP A 78 -12.81 7.04 -13.80
C ASP A 78 -14.14 7.18 -13.06
N SER A 79 -15.23 7.17 -13.82
CA SER A 79 -16.63 7.31 -13.36
C SER A 79 -17.13 6.12 -12.52
N SER A 80 -16.26 5.18 -12.10
CA SER A 80 -16.66 3.93 -11.44
C SER A 80 -17.11 4.11 -9.98
N GLY A 81 -16.83 5.26 -9.33
CA GLY A 81 -17.30 5.53 -7.97
C GLY A 81 -16.63 4.67 -6.87
N ASP A 82 -15.58 3.92 -7.21
CA ASP A 82 -14.93 2.92 -6.35
C ASP A 82 -13.81 3.52 -5.44
N ILE A 83 -13.64 4.85 -5.44
CA ILE A 83 -12.58 5.53 -4.69
C ILE A 83 -13.07 5.86 -3.27
N ARG A 84 -12.58 5.09 -2.30
CA ARG A 84 -12.84 5.32 -0.88
C ARG A 84 -12.34 6.72 -0.45
N PRO A 85 -13.10 7.47 0.36
CA PRO A 85 -12.85 8.88 0.70
C PRO A 85 -11.57 9.18 1.49
N GLY A 86 -10.73 8.18 1.79
CA GLY A 86 -9.47 8.35 2.54
C GLY A 86 -8.46 9.25 1.84
N ALA A 87 -8.50 9.36 0.50
CA ALA A 87 -7.63 10.24 -0.28
C ALA A 87 -7.90 11.74 -0.02
N LYS A 88 -9.08 12.13 0.47
CA LYS A 88 -9.41 13.53 0.84
C LYS A 88 -8.79 13.97 2.18
N ALA A 89 -8.40 13.02 3.03
CA ALA A 89 -7.88 13.33 4.37
C ALA A 89 -6.37 13.62 4.38
N VAL A 90 -5.67 13.22 3.33
CA VAL A 90 -4.32 13.69 3.01
C VAL A 90 -4.53 14.83 2.03
N ASP A 91 -4.07 16.05 2.31
CA ASP A 91 -4.18 17.21 1.40
C ASP A 91 -3.25 17.05 0.18
N ALA A 92 -3.34 15.88 -0.45
CA ALA A 92 -2.57 15.46 -1.60
C ALA A 92 -3.31 15.88 -2.86
N GLN A 93 -2.62 16.66 -3.69
CA GLN A 93 -3.15 17.12 -4.96
C GLN A 93 -2.71 16.22 -6.13
N ALA A 94 -1.66 15.43 -5.92
CA ALA A 94 -1.23 14.37 -6.83
C ALA A 94 -0.77 13.14 -6.05
N ALA A 95 -1.10 11.95 -6.51
CA ALA A 95 -0.64 10.69 -5.96
C ALA A 95 -0.41 9.64 -7.05
N ILE A 96 0.53 8.72 -6.81
CA ILE A 96 0.85 7.59 -7.68
C ILE A 96 1.00 6.33 -6.84
N ALA A 97 0.51 5.21 -7.38
CA ALA A 97 0.74 3.86 -6.89
C ALA A 97 1.59 3.11 -7.92
N VAL A 98 2.75 2.64 -7.51
CA VAL A 98 3.72 1.96 -8.39
C VAL A 98 3.91 0.52 -7.93
N PRO A 99 3.67 -0.48 -8.79
CA PRO A 99 3.89 -1.87 -8.44
C PRO A 99 5.40 -2.18 -8.43
N VAL A 100 5.82 -2.95 -7.44
CA VAL A 100 7.15 -3.55 -7.33
C VAL A 100 7.04 -4.96 -7.91
N LEU A 101 7.83 -5.22 -8.96
CA LEU A 101 7.86 -6.51 -9.63
C LEU A 101 9.08 -7.33 -9.19
N ASP A 102 8.90 -8.64 -9.02
CA ASP A 102 10.01 -9.58 -8.88
C ASP A 102 10.62 -9.97 -10.24
N ALA A 103 11.61 -10.87 -10.20
CA ALA A 103 12.27 -11.39 -11.40
C ALA A 103 11.30 -12.11 -12.36
N GLU A 104 10.22 -12.68 -11.83
CA GLU A 104 9.17 -13.39 -12.59
C GLU A 104 8.05 -12.45 -13.07
N GLN A 105 8.22 -11.13 -12.86
CA GLN A 105 7.22 -10.10 -13.19
C GLN A 105 5.91 -10.23 -12.37
N ASN A 106 5.96 -10.85 -11.19
CA ASN A 106 4.86 -10.87 -10.24
C ASN A 106 4.92 -9.63 -9.33
N VAL A 107 3.76 -9.11 -8.93
CA VAL A 107 3.69 -7.95 -8.04
C VAL A 107 3.89 -8.41 -6.61
N VAL A 108 5.03 -8.08 -6.02
CA VAL A 108 5.35 -8.42 -4.62
C VAL A 108 4.98 -7.31 -3.64
N ALA A 109 4.88 -6.07 -4.12
CA ALA A 109 4.47 -4.93 -3.33
C ALA A 109 3.94 -3.80 -4.22
N VAL A 110 3.29 -2.81 -3.61
CA VAL A 110 2.89 -1.56 -4.24
C VAL A 110 3.32 -0.42 -3.33
N VAL A 111 4.01 0.56 -3.91
CA VAL A 111 4.47 1.75 -3.21
C VAL A 111 3.65 2.95 -3.67
N GLY A 112 3.08 3.67 -2.71
CA GLY A 112 2.32 4.90 -2.93
C GLY A 112 3.14 6.13 -2.57
N PHE A 113 3.12 7.15 -3.42
CA PHE A 113 3.66 8.48 -3.13
C PHE A 113 2.60 9.55 -3.39
N ALA A 114 2.62 10.60 -2.57
CA ALA A 114 1.71 11.73 -2.69
C ALA A 114 2.45 13.06 -2.55
N TRP A 115 1.98 14.07 -3.29
CA TRP A 115 2.50 15.43 -3.31
C TRP A 115 1.39 16.44 -2.99
N GLY A 116 1.73 17.48 -2.21
CA GLY A 116 0.82 18.58 -1.85
C GLY A 116 0.75 19.69 -2.92
N ARG A 117 1.18 19.41 -4.15
CA ARG A 117 1.13 20.34 -5.28
C ARG A 117 0.46 19.67 -6.47
N PRO A 118 -0.25 20.44 -7.31
CA PRO A 118 -0.67 19.94 -8.60
C PRO A 118 0.60 19.80 -9.47
N GLY A 119 0.73 18.70 -10.18
CA GLY A 119 1.92 18.48 -10.99
C GLY A 119 1.76 17.25 -11.86
N GLU A 120 2.18 17.37 -13.10
CA GLU A 120 2.30 16.25 -14.01
C GLU A 120 3.45 15.36 -13.53
N LEU A 121 3.21 14.06 -13.43
CA LEU A 121 4.28 13.08 -13.17
C LEU A 121 5.03 12.88 -14.48
N ASP A 122 5.87 13.85 -14.78
CA ASP A 122 6.67 13.89 -16.00
C ASP A 122 7.66 12.71 -16.07
N SER A 123 8.21 12.48 -17.26
CA SER A 123 9.13 11.36 -17.47
C SER A 123 10.36 11.38 -16.54
N PRO A 124 10.98 12.55 -16.22
CA PRO A 124 12.03 12.64 -15.20
C PRO A 124 11.61 12.14 -13.81
N LEU A 125 10.49 12.63 -13.27
CA LEU A 125 10.01 12.23 -11.95
C LEU A 125 9.60 10.75 -11.94
N GLN A 126 8.93 10.28 -13.00
CA GLN A 126 8.57 8.87 -13.14
C GLN A 126 9.80 7.95 -13.12
N LYS A 127 10.90 8.35 -13.78
CA LYS A 127 12.17 7.61 -13.74
C LYS A 127 12.75 7.56 -12.33
N LEU A 128 12.74 8.68 -11.60
CA LEU A 128 13.21 8.72 -10.22
C LEU A 128 12.38 7.81 -9.30
N ILE A 129 11.06 7.84 -9.46
CA ILE A 129 10.15 6.96 -8.73
C ILE A 129 10.46 5.49 -9.03
N ASN A 130 10.59 5.14 -10.31
CA ASN A 130 10.89 3.75 -10.72
C ASN A 130 12.24 3.27 -10.16
N ASN A 131 13.27 4.12 -10.16
CA ASN A 131 14.56 3.80 -9.56
C ASN A 131 14.42 3.51 -8.06
N LYS A 132 13.69 4.37 -7.33
CA LYS A 132 13.42 4.16 -5.90
C LYS A 132 12.67 2.85 -5.68
N VAL A 133 11.59 2.61 -6.40
CA VAL A 133 10.81 1.37 -6.29
C VAL A 133 11.66 0.13 -6.58
N SER A 134 12.61 0.21 -7.52
CA SER A 134 13.57 -0.86 -7.78
C SER A 134 14.54 -1.08 -6.62
N GLU A 135 15.06 -0.02 -5.97
CA GLU A 135 15.84 -0.13 -4.73
C GLU A 135 15.04 -0.85 -3.63
N PHE A 136 13.75 -0.55 -3.50
CA PHE A 136 12.87 -1.25 -2.56
C PHE A 136 12.66 -2.72 -2.93
N GLY A 137 12.51 -3.03 -4.22
CA GLY A 137 12.46 -4.41 -4.70
C GLY A 137 13.70 -5.21 -4.31
N ALA A 138 14.89 -4.60 -4.41
CA ALA A 138 16.14 -5.21 -3.95
C ALA A 138 16.16 -5.38 -2.41
N LEU A 139 15.64 -4.40 -1.66
CA LEU A 139 15.50 -4.51 -0.21
C LEU A 139 14.63 -5.73 0.18
N LEU A 140 13.49 -5.93 -0.49
CA LEU A 140 12.61 -7.08 -0.26
C LEU A 140 13.30 -8.42 -0.53
N GLN A 141 14.21 -8.49 -1.51
CA GLN A 141 14.96 -9.71 -1.85
C GLN A 141 16.14 -9.95 -0.90
N SER A 142 16.79 -8.88 -0.42
CA SER A 142 17.91 -8.95 0.54
C SER A 142 17.45 -9.26 1.97
N GLY A 143 16.20 -8.89 2.31
CA GLY A 143 15.49 -9.41 3.45
C GLY A 143 14.94 -10.80 3.14
N GLY A 144 15.82 -11.81 2.99
CA GLY A 144 15.42 -13.22 2.91
C GLY A 144 14.41 -13.55 4.01
N PRO A 145 13.46 -14.49 3.78
CA PRO A 145 12.14 -14.57 4.41
C PRO A 145 12.22 -14.15 5.87
N GLY A 146 12.02 -12.85 6.10
CA GLY A 146 12.28 -12.25 7.39
C GLY A 146 11.25 -12.82 8.33
N GLU A 147 11.69 -13.77 9.15
CA GLU A 147 11.09 -14.21 10.41
C GLU A 147 9.63 -13.78 10.50
N ILE A 148 8.79 -14.51 9.76
CA ILE A 148 7.39 -14.59 10.13
C ILE A 148 7.42 -15.21 11.51
N ASP A 149 7.33 -14.35 12.52
CA ASP A 149 6.92 -14.74 13.85
C ASP A 149 5.55 -15.42 13.67
N ASP A 150 5.59 -16.75 13.58
CA ASP A 150 4.46 -17.69 13.44
C ASP A 150 3.54 -17.66 14.67
N SER A 151 3.72 -16.69 15.58
CA SER A 151 2.85 -16.42 16.72
C SER A 151 1.51 -15.79 16.35
N LEU A 152 1.31 -15.35 15.09
CA LEU A 152 0.01 -14.92 14.57
C LEU A 152 -0.69 -16.04 13.78
N SER A 153 -0.80 -17.21 14.42
CA SER A 153 -1.97 -18.05 14.23
C SER A 153 -3.19 -17.16 14.50
N MET A 154 -3.97 -16.86 13.46
CA MET A 154 -5.28 -16.26 13.66
C MET A 154 -6.02 -17.09 14.72
N PRO A 155 -6.61 -16.49 15.76
CA PRO A 155 -7.58 -17.24 16.53
C PRO A 155 -8.63 -17.74 15.53
N PRO A 156 -9.00 -19.04 15.56
CA PRO A 156 -10.08 -19.53 14.72
C PRO A 156 -11.31 -18.64 14.90
N PRO A 157 -12.14 -18.46 13.86
CA PRO A 157 -13.37 -17.72 14.00
C PRO A 157 -14.13 -18.28 15.21
N ILE A 158 -14.47 -17.40 16.15
CA ILE A 158 -15.30 -17.74 17.31
C ILE A 158 -16.61 -18.25 16.74
N ASP A 159 -16.78 -19.56 16.74
CA ASP A 159 -18.03 -20.20 16.40
C ASP A 159 -19.03 -19.79 17.50
N ARG A 160 -19.96 -18.90 17.15
CA ARG A 160 -21.12 -18.62 18.00
C ARG A 160 -22.07 -19.80 17.85
N ALA A 161 -21.78 -20.87 18.58
CA ALA A 161 -22.71 -21.96 18.83
C ALA A 161 -23.03 -22.02 20.33
N ASP A 162 -24.27 -22.41 20.61
CA ASP A 162 -24.90 -22.64 21.92
C ASP A 162 -25.41 -21.42 22.71
N GLU A 163 -26.57 -20.92 22.27
CA GLU A 163 -27.63 -20.60 23.24
C GLU A 163 -28.12 -21.90 23.87
N PRO A 164 -28.09 -22.07 25.21
CA PRO A 164 -28.69 -23.23 25.83
C PRO A 164 -30.22 -23.08 25.85
N SER A 165 -30.88 -24.00 25.16
CA SER A 165 -32.30 -24.27 25.37
C SER A 165 -32.55 -24.70 26.83
N GLY A 166 -33.48 -24.02 27.50
CA GLY A 166 -34.45 -24.62 28.41
C GLY A 166 -34.00 -25.07 29.81
N ARG A 167 -34.64 -24.46 30.82
CA ARG A 167 -35.18 -25.02 32.08
C ARG A 167 -35.42 -23.82 33.01
N SER A 168 -36.54 -23.65 33.71
CA SER A 168 -37.68 -24.50 34.05
C SER A 168 -38.88 -23.61 34.37
#